data_AF-A0A917CI85-F1
#
_entry.id   AF-A0A917CI85-F1
#
_cell.length_a   1.000
_cell.length_b   1.000
_cell.length_c   1.000
_cell.angle_alpha   90.00
_cell.angle_beta   90.00
_cell.angle_gamma   90.00
#
_symmetry.space_group_name_H-M   'P 1'
#
loop_
_entity.id
_entity.type
_entity.pdbx_description
1 polymer ?
#
loop_
_entity_poly.entity_id
_entity_poly.type
_entity_poly.pdbx_seq_one_letter_code
_entity_poly.pdbx_strand_id
1 'polypeptide(L)'
;MRRIDELLSNYSNDHRNPANQRMHLVCVPLIVWTVTALAWCIPVPGSWFKPGVWFAVIALLAWSYYWKLSRPLAVGALLGFVAFGFINHAIATRFGMPALLQTAVTVFVLAWIGQFIGHKWEGKRPSFLTDMVYLLIGPLWTLNKLYKKAGIAV
;
A
#
# COMPACT_ATOMS: atom_id res chain seq x y z
N MET A 1 13.95 14.84 -16.00
CA MET A 1 13.42 14.41 -14.69
C MET A 1 12.95 12.97 -14.85
N ARG A 2 13.17 12.05 -13.89
CA ARG A 2 12.63 10.68 -14.05
C ARG A 2 11.13 10.73 -13.76
N ARG A 3 10.34 9.89 -14.42
CA ARG A 3 8.89 9.80 -14.20
C ARG A 3 8.52 9.63 -12.72
N ILE A 4 9.30 8.87 -11.96
CA ILE A 4 9.07 8.69 -10.52
C ILE A 4 9.23 10.00 -9.73
N ASP A 5 10.19 10.86 -10.12
CA ASP A 5 10.42 12.13 -9.43
C ASP A 5 9.23 13.09 -9.64
N GLU A 6 8.66 13.10 -10.86
CA GLU A 6 7.45 13.87 -11.19
C GLU A 6 6.24 13.39 -10.40
N LEU A 7 5.99 12.07 -10.40
CA LEU A 7 4.87 11.47 -9.68
C LEU A 7 4.94 11.73 -8.17
N LEU A 8 6.13 11.58 -7.58
CA LEU A 8 6.36 11.84 -6.17
C LEU A 8 6.25 13.34 -5.83
N SER A 9 6.70 14.22 -6.73
CA SER A 9 6.57 15.67 -6.58
C SER A 9 5.09 16.09 -6.61
N ASN A 10 4.34 15.65 -7.61
CA ASN A 10 2.91 15.93 -7.74
C ASN A 10 2.12 15.43 -6.52
N TYR A 11 2.38 14.18 -6.10
CA TYR A 11 1.74 13.65 -4.90
C TYR A 11 2.11 14.46 -3.65
N SER A 12 3.38 14.91 -3.53
CA SER A 12 3.81 15.76 -2.40
C SER A 12 3.16 17.14 -2.40
N ASN A 13 2.79 17.68 -3.56
CA ASN A 13 2.10 18.97 -3.65
C ASN A 13 0.70 18.89 -3.05
N ASP A 14 0.06 17.74 -3.09
CA ASP A 14 -1.26 17.51 -2.46
C ASP A 14 -1.18 17.18 -0.97
N HIS A 15 0.02 17.02 -0.42
CA HIS A 15 0.24 16.59 0.97
C HIS A 15 1.30 17.46 1.65
N ARG A 16 0.97 18.71 1.97
CA ARG A 16 1.86 19.68 2.62
C ARG A 16 1.67 19.73 4.13
N ASN A 17 0.47 19.47 4.64
CA ASN A 17 0.17 19.53 6.08
C ASN A 17 0.89 18.39 6.83
N PRO A 18 1.71 18.67 7.86
CA PRO A 18 2.44 17.64 8.61
C PRO A 18 1.52 16.61 9.31
N ALA A 19 0.33 17.01 9.76
CA ALA A 19 -0.65 16.08 10.32
C ALA A 19 -1.19 15.12 9.25
N ASN A 20 -1.53 15.63 8.06
CA ASN A 20 -1.96 14.82 6.93
C ASN A 20 -0.88 13.82 6.49
N GLN A 21 0.38 14.28 6.40
CA GLN A 21 1.50 13.41 6.05
C GLN A 21 1.72 12.29 7.08
N ARG A 22 1.58 12.58 8.39
CA ARG A 22 1.67 11.56 9.45
C ARG A 22 0.54 10.53 9.34
N MET A 23 -0.69 10.97 9.09
CA MET A 23 -1.82 10.07 8.84
C MET A 23 -1.52 9.15 7.65
N HIS A 24 -0.99 9.70 6.55
CA HIS A 24 -0.62 8.91 5.37
C HIS A 24 0.47 7.88 5.65
N LEU A 25 1.51 8.25 6.41
CA LEU A 25 2.59 7.33 6.79
C LEU A 25 2.12 6.11 7.58
N VAL A 26 0.98 6.21 8.27
CA VAL A 26 0.37 5.09 9.01
C VAL A 26 -0.72 4.40 8.19
N CYS A 27 -1.66 5.16 7.64
CA CYS A 27 -2.84 4.61 6.98
C CYS A 27 -2.51 3.96 5.62
N VAL A 28 -1.57 4.50 4.83
CA VAL A 28 -1.25 3.93 3.52
C VAL A 28 -0.66 2.52 3.63
N PRO A 29 0.36 2.23 4.48
CA PRO A 29 0.81 0.86 4.69
C PRO A 29 -0.28 -0.10 5.15
N LEU A 30 -1.18 0.36 6.03
CA LEU A 30 -2.34 -0.43 6.49
C LEU A 30 -3.32 -0.71 5.34
N ILE A 31 -3.62 0.27 4.50
CA ILE A 31 -4.48 0.09 3.33
C ILE A 31 -3.85 -0.90 2.34
N VAL A 32 -2.54 -0.80 2.08
CA VAL A 32 -1.85 -1.77 1.21
C VAL A 32 -1.91 -3.18 1.80
N TRP A 33 -1.62 -3.32 3.09
CA TRP A 33 -1.73 -4.62 3.77
C TRP A 33 -3.15 -5.18 3.66
N THR A 34 -4.18 -4.40 3.97
CA THR A 34 -5.57 -4.87 3.91
C THR A 34 -6.00 -5.25 2.49
N VAL A 35 -5.60 -4.52 1.45
CA VAL A 35 -5.86 -4.93 0.05
C VAL A 35 -5.20 -6.28 -0.25
N THR A 36 -3.96 -6.50 0.21
CA THR A 36 -3.28 -7.79 0.05
C THR A 36 -3.96 -8.93 0.82
N ALA A 37 -4.48 -8.64 2.02
CA ALA A 37 -5.22 -9.60 2.84
C ALA A 37 -6.58 -9.96 2.24
N LEU A 38 -7.32 -8.96 1.73
CA LEU A 38 -8.57 -9.17 1.00
C LEU A 38 -8.35 -10.03 -0.24
N ALA A 39 -7.28 -9.76 -1.00
CA ALA A 39 -6.89 -10.60 -2.13
C ALA A 39 -6.53 -12.03 -1.69
N TRP A 40 -5.89 -12.20 -0.54
CA TRP A 40 -5.61 -13.52 0.03
C TRP A 40 -6.88 -14.32 0.33
N CYS A 41 -7.95 -13.65 0.76
CA CYS A 41 -9.24 -14.27 1.07
C CYS A 41 -10.07 -14.66 -0.16
N ILE A 42 -9.68 -14.25 -1.39
CA ILE A 42 -10.39 -14.63 -2.60
C ILE A 42 -10.29 -16.15 -2.80
N PRO A 43 -11.42 -16.88 -2.92
CA PRO A 43 -11.41 -18.31 -3.14
C PRO A 43 -10.61 -18.69 -4.38
N VAL A 44 -9.88 -19.78 -4.28
CA VAL A 44 -9.11 -20.35 -5.39
C VAL A 44 -9.87 -21.57 -5.90
N PRO A 45 -10.40 -21.53 -7.14
CA PRO A 45 -11.11 -22.66 -7.69
C PRO A 45 -10.15 -23.80 -8.04
N GLY A 46 -10.60 -25.04 -7.83
CA GLY A 46 -9.82 -26.24 -8.13
C GLY A 46 -8.64 -26.48 -7.17
N SER A 47 -7.71 -27.33 -7.59
CA SER A 47 -6.59 -27.83 -6.75
C SER A 47 -5.22 -27.33 -7.16
N TRP A 48 -5.12 -26.53 -8.24
CA TRP A 48 -3.85 -26.16 -8.85
C TRP A 48 -3.08 -25.10 -8.04
N PHE A 49 -3.79 -24.31 -7.24
CA PHE A 49 -3.20 -23.24 -6.44
C PHE A 49 -3.71 -23.28 -4.99
N LYS A 50 -3.01 -22.58 -4.10
CA LYS A 50 -3.36 -22.42 -2.69
C LYS A 50 -3.93 -21.02 -2.43
N PRO A 51 -4.69 -20.82 -1.33
CA PRO A 51 -5.06 -19.48 -0.87
C PRO A 51 -3.84 -18.56 -0.77
N GLY A 52 -3.98 -17.34 -1.26
CA GLY A 52 -2.87 -16.38 -1.40
C GLY A 52 -2.33 -16.21 -2.83
N VAL A 53 -2.75 -17.03 -3.80
CA VAL A 53 -2.33 -16.84 -5.21
C VAL A 53 -2.71 -15.48 -5.77
N TRP A 54 -3.91 -14.99 -5.46
CA TRP A 54 -4.39 -13.67 -5.91
C TRP A 54 -3.57 -12.54 -5.29
N PHE A 55 -3.17 -12.67 -4.02
CA PHE A 55 -2.19 -11.78 -3.40
C PHE A 55 -0.87 -11.77 -4.18
N ALA A 56 -0.32 -12.93 -4.51
CA ALA A 56 0.95 -13.01 -5.24
C ALA A 56 0.85 -12.37 -6.64
N VAL A 57 -0.26 -12.57 -7.35
CA VAL A 57 -0.52 -11.95 -8.66
C VAL A 57 -0.57 -10.43 -8.54
N ILE A 58 -1.37 -9.88 -7.63
CA ILE A 58 -1.47 -8.41 -7.49
C ILE A 58 -0.15 -7.79 -7.01
N ALA A 59 0.56 -8.46 -6.11
CA ALA A 59 1.85 -8.00 -5.61
C ALA A 59 2.89 -8.00 -6.73
N LEU A 60 2.93 -9.03 -7.56
CA LEU A 60 3.82 -9.12 -8.72
C LEU A 60 3.53 -8.02 -9.76
N LEU A 61 2.25 -7.77 -10.06
CA LEU A 61 1.86 -6.70 -11.00
C LEU A 61 2.25 -5.31 -10.47
N ALA A 62 1.93 -5.01 -9.20
CA ALA A 62 2.30 -3.76 -8.56
C ALA A 62 3.83 -3.60 -8.48
N TRP A 63 4.55 -4.65 -8.06
CA TRP A 63 6.00 -4.64 -7.99
C TRP A 63 6.64 -4.46 -9.37
N SER A 64 6.13 -5.10 -10.42
CA SER A 64 6.63 -4.93 -11.78
C SER A 64 6.48 -3.49 -12.28
N TYR A 65 5.37 -2.83 -11.91
CA TYR A 65 5.18 -1.41 -12.17
C TYR A 65 6.19 -0.55 -11.39
N TYR A 66 6.41 -0.85 -10.10
CA TYR A 66 7.39 -0.14 -9.28
C TYR A 66 8.83 -0.32 -9.77
N TRP A 67 9.18 -1.52 -10.23
CA TRP A 67 10.50 -1.82 -10.80
C TRP A 67 10.82 -0.95 -12.03
N LYS A 68 9.80 -0.67 -12.84
CA LYS A 68 9.92 0.26 -13.99
C LYS A 68 10.09 1.72 -13.55
N LEU A 69 9.62 2.10 -12.36
CA LEU A 69 9.70 3.47 -11.85
C LEU A 69 10.99 3.75 -11.07
N SER A 70 11.34 2.92 -10.09
CA SER A 70 12.56 3.05 -9.28
C SER A 70 12.92 1.70 -8.64
N ARG A 71 14.11 1.18 -8.97
CA ARG A 71 14.60 -0.10 -8.42
C ARG A 71 14.77 -0.08 -6.89
N PRO A 72 15.37 0.96 -6.26
CA PRO A 72 15.44 1.03 -4.80
C PRO A 72 14.07 0.93 -4.12
N LEU A 73 13.09 1.71 -4.59
CA LEU A 73 11.74 1.67 -4.03
C LEU A 73 11.03 0.34 -4.32
N ALA A 74 11.26 -0.27 -5.48
CA ALA A 74 10.72 -1.58 -5.80
C ALA A 74 11.26 -2.68 -4.87
N VAL A 75 12.54 -2.62 -4.48
CA VAL A 75 13.11 -3.54 -3.49
C VAL A 75 12.42 -3.36 -2.13
N GLY A 76 12.24 -2.13 -1.66
CA GLY A 76 11.51 -1.89 -0.41
C GLY A 76 10.05 -2.33 -0.47
N ALA A 77 9.37 -2.11 -1.60
CA ALA A 77 8.01 -2.59 -1.81
C ALA A 77 7.93 -4.13 -1.82
N LEU A 78 8.92 -4.82 -2.41
CA LEU A 78 9.01 -6.28 -2.37
C LEU A 78 9.12 -6.80 -0.93
N LEU A 79 10.00 -6.19 -0.13
CA LEU A 79 10.14 -6.54 1.29
C LEU A 79 8.83 -6.32 2.05
N GLY A 80 8.12 -5.22 1.77
CA GLY A 80 6.80 -4.95 2.31
C GLY A 80 5.76 -6.03 1.92
N PHE A 81 5.69 -6.39 0.64
CA PHE A 81 4.80 -7.46 0.18
C PHE A 81 5.13 -8.82 0.81
N VAL A 82 6.41 -9.18 0.90
CA VAL A 82 6.83 -10.41 1.58
C VAL A 82 6.40 -10.41 3.04
N ALA A 83 6.60 -9.31 3.77
CA ALA A 83 6.15 -9.17 5.15
C ALA A 83 4.63 -9.30 5.28
N PHE A 84 3.87 -8.65 4.38
CA PHE A 84 2.40 -8.78 4.35
C PHE A 84 1.95 -10.21 4.03
N GLY A 85 2.65 -10.92 3.14
CA GLY A 85 2.41 -12.33 2.87
C GLY A 85 2.57 -13.20 4.12
N PHE A 86 3.64 -12.98 4.90
CA PHE A 86 3.83 -13.67 6.18
C PHE A 86 2.73 -13.34 7.20
N ILE A 87 2.33 -12.06 7.31
CA ILE A 87 1.25 -11.65 8.22
C ILE A 87 -0.08 -12.31 7.81
N ASN A 88 -0.43 -12.26 6.52
CA ASN A 88 -1.66 -12.85 6.00
C ASN A 88 -1.68 -14.36 6.24
N HIS A 89 -0.58 -15.05 5.93
CA HIS A 89 -0.45 -16.48 6.19
C HIS A 89 -0.56 -16.82 7.68
N ALA A 90 0.11 -16.06 8.56
CA ALA A 90 0.06 -16.28 10.00
C ALA A 90 -1.35 -16.09 10.58
N ILE A 91 -2.07 -15.05 10.17
CA ILE A 91 -3.45 -14.81 10.63
C ILE A 91 -4.37 -15.91 10.08
N ALA A 92 -4.29 -16.20 8.79
CA ALA A 92 -5.08 -17.23 8.13
C ALA A 92 -4.94 -18.61 8.78
N THR A 93 -3.71 -19.00 9.14
CA THR A 93 -3.42 -20.33 9.69
C THR A 93 -3.70 -20.44 11.17
N ARG A 94 -3.51 -19.37 11.95
CA ARG A 94 -3.71 -19.38 13.41
C ARG A 94 -5.13 -19.07 13.83
N PHE A 95 -5.82 -18.20 13.10
CA PHE A 95 -7.14 -17.67 13.46
C PHE A 95 -8.21 -17.95 12.40
N GLY A 96 -7.84 -18.53 11.26
CA GLY A 96 -8.75 -18.86 10.18
C GLY A 96 -8.98 -17.72 9.18
N MET A 97 -9.53 -18.09 8.02
CA MET A 97 -9.80 -17.14 6.94
C MET A 97 -10.86 -16.08 7.27
N PRO A 98 -11.95 -16.40 8.01
CA PRO A 98 -12.90 -15.38 8.45
C PRO A 98 -12.26 -14.29 9.31
N ALA A 99 -11.32 -14.65 10.20
CA ALA A 99 -10.62 -13.69 11.03
C ALA A 99 -9.74 -12.75 10.19
N LEU A 100 -9.03 -13.28 9.18
CA LEU A 100 -8.25 -12.46 8.24
C LEU A 100 -9.16 -11.47 7.49
N LEU A 101 -10.29 -11.95 6.96
CA LEU A 101 -11.25 -11.11 6.24
C LEU A 101 -11.82 -10.00 7.12
N GLN A 102 -12.32 -10.33 8.32
CA GLN A 102 -12.91 -9.36 9.25
C GLN A 102 -11.89 -8.31 9.70
N THR A 103 -10.67 -8.75 10.02
CA THR A 103 -9.58 -7.84 10.40
C THR A 103 -9.21 -6.93 9.23
N ALA A 104 -9.08 -7.48 8.03
CA ALA A 104 -8.74 -6.71 6.84
C ALA A 104 -9.80 -5.64 6.53
N VAL A 105 -11.08 -6.00 6.53
CA VAL A 105 -12.19 -5.05 6.32
C VAL A 105 -12.21 -3.96 7.39
N THR A 106 -12.07 -4.34 8.66
CA THR A 106 -12.09 -3.39 9.78
C THR A 106 -10.96 -2.37 9.66
N VAL A 107 -9.73 -2.85 9.46
CA VAL A 107 -8.55 -1.98 9.32
C VAL A 107 -8.64 -1.14 8.05
N PHE A 108 -9.18 -1.69 6.95
CA PHE A 108 -9.34 -0.96 5.69
C PHE A 108 -10.25 0.26 5.89
N VAL A 109 -11.42 0.07 6.51
CA VAL A 109 -12.37 1.15 6.79
C VAL A 109 -11.75 2.20 7.72
N LEU A 110 -11.12 1.78 8.83
CA LEU A 110 -10.51 2.71 9.79
C LEU A 110 -9.35 3.49 9.18
N ALA A 111 -8.51 2.85 8.37
CA ALA A 111 -7.39 3.51 7.71
C ALA A 111 -7.85 4.51 6.65
N TRP A 112 -8.91 4.21 5.90
CA TRP A 112 -9.52 5.16 4.97
C TRP A 112 -10.16 6.36 5.68
N ILE A 113 -10.90 6.14 6.77
CA ILE A 113 -11.41 7.23 7.62
C ILE A 113 -10.24 8.12 8.06
N GLY A 114 -9.14 7.52 8.51
CA GLY A 114 -7.92 8.24 8.87
C GLY A 114 -7.34 9.07 7.71
N GLN A 115 -7.23 8.51 6.51
CA GLN A 115 -6.78 9.27 5.34
C GLN A 115 -7.70 10.45 5.00
N PHE A 116 -9.02 10.26 5.05
CA PHE A 116 -9.97 11.34 4.78
C PHE A 116 -9.94 12.44 5.84
N ILE A 117 -9.75 12.10 7.12
CA ILE A 117 -9.50 13.09 8.18
C ILE A 117 -8.23 13.88 7.87
N GLY A 118 -7.14 13.21 7.46
CA GLY A 118 -5.91 13.86 7.03
C GLY A 118 -6.14 14.87 5.89
N HIS A 119 -6.88 14.46 4.85
CA HIS A 119 -7.24 15.34 3.73
C HIS A 119 -8.16 16.50 4.14
N LYS A 120 -9.04 16.31 5.11
CA LYS A 120 -9.85 17.40 5.66
C LYS A 120 -8.97 18.50 6.27
N TRP A 121 -7.88 18.13 6.95
CA TRP A 121 -6.91 19.11 7.47
C TRP A 121 -6.00 19.71 6.40
N GLU A 122 -5.76 18.98 5.31
CA GLU A 122 -5.01 19.48 4.16
C GLU A 122 -5.80 20.53 3.37
N GLY A 123 -7.13 20.41 3.31
CA GLY A 123 -8.00 21.24 2.47
C GLY A 123 -7.95 20.88 0.98
N LYS A 124 -7.21 19.83 0.61
CA LYS A 124 -7.11 19.29 -0.75
C LYS A 124 -7.80 17.95 -0.86
N ARG A 125 -8.41 17.70 -2.02
CA ARG A 125 -9.00 16.40 -2.34
C ARG A 125 -7.91 15.32 -2.43
N PRO A 126 -8.23 14.06 -2.08
CA PRO A 126 -7.30 12.95 -2.29
C PRO A 126 -6.83 12.82 -3.74
N SER A 127 -5.52 12.67 -3.96
CA SER A 127 -4.93 12.64 -5.30
C SER A 127 -5.46 11.51 -6.18
N PHE A 128 -5.91 10.39 -5.62
CA PHE A 128 -6.49 9.32 -6.46
C PHE A 128 -7.83 9.69 -7.10
N LEU A 129 -8.51 10.73 -6.61
CA LEU A 129 -9.71 11.26 -7.25
C LEU A 129 -9.39 12.07 -8.51
N THR A 130 -8.15 12.53 -8.66
CA THR A 130 -7.70 13.21 -9.90
C THR A 130 -7.12 12.21 -10.88
N ASP A 131 -6.34 11.24 -10.41
CA ASP A 131 -5.81 10.14 -11.22
C ASP A 131 -5.63 8.88 -10.36
N MET A 132 -6.26 7.77 -10.78
CA MET A 132 -6.18 6.48 -10.08
C MET A 132 -4.74 5.96 -9.92
N VAL A 133 -3.79 6.39 -10.76
CA VAL A 133 -2.38 6.01 -10.61
C VAL A 133 -1.83 6.40 -9.23
N TYR A 134 -2.35 7.46 -8.61
CA TYR A 134 -1.89 7.91 -7.30
C TYR A 134 -2.21 6.94 -6.16
N LEU A 135 -3.10 5.96 -6.36
CA LEU A 135 -3.22 4.82 -5.44
C LEU A 135 -1.94 3.98 -5.41
N LEU A 136 -1.28 3.80 -6.56
CA LEU A 136 -0.01 3.09 -6.66
C LEU A 136 1.17 3.96 -6.20
N ILE A 137 1.06 5.28 -6.28
CA ILE A 137 2.14 6.21 -5.89
C ILE A 137 2.16 6.48 -4.39
N GLY A 138 1.01 6.53 -3.70
CA GLY A 138 0.95 6.71 -2.25
C GLY A 138 1.89 5.78 -1.46
N PRO A 139 1.90 4.45 -1.73
CA PRO A 139 2.84 3.52 -1.09
C PRO A 139 4.31 3.88 -1.34
N LEU A 140 4.68 4.16 -2.59
CA LEU A 140 6.05 4.57 -2.93
C LEU A 140 6.45 5.89 -2.26
N TRP A 141 5.51 6.83 -2.13
CA TRP A 141 5.73 8.10 -1.46
C TRP A 141 6.00 7.91 0.05
N THR A 142 5.24 7.03 0.72
CA THR A 142 5.51 6.68 2.12
C THR A 142 6.89 6.01 2.28
N LEU A 143 7.23 5.08 1.40
CA LEU A 143 8.53 4.41 1.42
C LEU A 143 9.69 5.38 1.15
N ASN A 144 9.54 6.28 0.17
CA ASN A 144 10.52 7.32 -0.15
C ASN A 144 10.78 8.25 1.04
N LYS A 145 9.74 8.60 1.82
CA LYS A 145 9.92 9.37 3.07
C LYS A 145 10.77 8.62 4.09
N LEU A 146 10.55 7.31 4.26
CA LEU A 146 11.38 6.48 5.14
C LEU A 146 12.82 6.38 4.63
N TYR A 147 13.01 6.20 3.34
CA TYR A 147 14.33 6.13 2.70
C TYR A 147 15.11 7.42 2.89
N LYS A 148 14.48 8.58 2.66
CA LYS A 148 15.08 9.89 2.93
C LYS A 148 15.52 10.05 4.39
N LYS A 149 14.72 9.57 5.35
CA LYS A 149 15.09 9.58 6.78
C LYS A 149 16.27 8.65 7.08
N ALA A 150 16.41 7.56 6.32
CA ALA A 150 17.50 6.59 6.44
C ALA A 150 18.73 6.92 5.59
N GLY A 151 18.74 8.03 4.83
CA GLY A 151 19.85 8.40 3.95
C GLY A 151 19.99 7.54 2.68
N ILE A 152 18.93 6.82 2.28
CA ILE A 152 18.93 5.94 1.11
C ILE A 152 18.48 6.71 -0.14
N ALA A 153 19.27 6.63 -1.21
CA ALA A 153 18.94 7.24 -2.50
C ALA A 153 17.91 6.41 -3.30
N VAL A 154 17.04 7.10 -4.04
CA VAL A 154 15.90 6.56 -4.81
C VAL A 154 16.03 6.91 -6.29
#